data_AF-A0A976Q1S4-F1
#
_entry.id   AF-A0A976Q1S4-F1
#
_cell.length_a   1.000
_cell.length_b   1.000
_cell.length_c   1.000
_cell.angle_alpha   90.00
_cell.angle_beta   90.00
_cell.angle_gamma   90.00
#
_symmetry.space_group_name_H-M   'P 1'
#
loop_
_entity.id
_entity.type
_entity.pdbx_description
1 polymer ?
#
loop_
_entity_poly.entity_id
_entity_poly.type
_entity_poly.pdbx_seq_one_letter_code
_entity_poly.pdbx_strand_id
1 'polypeptide(L)'
;MTKPAWATAASTPSTCNRPTMLDSRFLLATCVATTTVAFVLGLACKSTTSTVPGDATPPSAAATVDHDEDGDESHGESHEHGEDSDHLDARALLALVPPPRDEAATKAFMKGVSEALGEDCKYCHEESERGRHHSRIAVWMAENFSDFVSRSTGAPVTCNDCHQGHDHLLPRDENDRSELAGVLVADIADDSEAIKARMKGISDALGVDCDYCHDLSDFSKPTRNQRIASYMKAELVDKYTLADGSPLTCQGCHQGKAEIIEG
;
A
#
# COMPACT_ATOMS: atom_id res chain seq x y z
N MET A 1 -4.01 10.74 47.98
CA MET A 1 -4.15 10.35 46.56
C MET A 1 -3.31 9.10 46.33
N THR A 2 -3.96 7.94 46.32
CA THR A 2 -3.34 6.62 46.23
C THR A 2 -3.16 6.22 44.76
N LYS A 3 -1.93 5.85 44.38
CA LYS A 3 -1.60 5.30 43.04
C LYS A 3 -2.22 3.90 42.88
N PRO A 4 -2.75 3.53 41.70
CA PRO A 4 -3.21 2.17 41.48
C PRO A 4 -2.04 1.21 41.24
N ALA A 5 -2.12 0.05 41.88
CA ALA A 5 -1.20 -1.06 41.77
C ALA A 5 -1.65 -1.99 40.62
N TRP A 6 -1.00 -1.86 39.48
CA TRP A 6 -0.98 -2.90 38.45
C TRP A 6 0.35 -2.80 37.70
N ALA A 7 1.43 -3.17 38.37
CA ALA A 7 2.67 -3.51 37.70
C ALA A 7 3.10 -4.90 38.17
N THR A 8 3.76 -5.61 37.26
CA THR A 8 4.38 -6.94 37.38
C THR A 8 3.44 -8.14 37.34
N ALA A 9 3.07 -8.55 36.12
CA ALA A 9 3.03 -9.97 35.78
C ALA A 9 4.14 -10.23 34.75
N ALA A 10 5.17 -10.97 35.17
CA ALA A 10 6.19 -11.48 34.28
C ALA A 10 5.59 -12.63 33.45
N SER A 11 5.68 -12.54 32.13
CA SER A 11 5.30 -13.61 31.22
C SER A 11 6.35 -14.71 31.21
N THR A 12 5.97 -15.92 31.62
CA THR A 12 6.77 -17.12 31.43
C THR A 12 6.78 -17.54 29.96
N PRO A 13 7.90 -18.04 29.42
CA PRO A 13 7.94 -18.57 28.06
C PRO A 13 7.12 -19.87 27.96
N SER A 14 6.08 -19.86 27.13
CA SER A 14 5.33 -21.07 26.74
C SER A 14 6.21 -21.95 25.87
N THR A 15 6.69 -23.06 26.43
CA THR A 15 7.27 -24.17 25.67
C THR A 15 6.15 -24.92 24.94
N CYS A 16 5.96 -24.66 23.65
CA CYS A 16 5.12 -25.48 22.79
C CYS A 16 5.76 -26.85 22.58
N ASN A 17 5.11 -27.86 23.16
CA ASN A 17 5.42 -29.27 23.01
C ASN A 17 5.21 -29.67 21.53
N ARG A 18 6.24 -30.27 20.93
CA ARG A 18 6.31 -30.65 19.52
C ARG A 18 5.72 -32.06 19.38
N PRO A 19 4.58 -32.28 18.71
CA PRO A 19 4.14 -33.64 18.42
C PRO A 19 5.11 -34.27 17.41
N THR A 20 5.59 -35.46 17.74
CA THR A 20 6.44 -36.30 16.91
C THR A 20 5.75 -36.62 15.59
N MET A 21 6.42 -36.32 14.47
CA MET A 21 6.02 -36.71 13.12
C MET A 21 5.75 -38.21 13.05
N LEU A 22 4.52 -38.59 12.67
CA LEU A 22 4.27 -39.93 12.15
C LEU A 22 4.61 -39.96 10.66
N ASP A 23 5.48 -40.92 10.35
CA ASP A 23 6.01 -41.34 9.07
C ASP A 23 4.88 -41.64 8.06
N SER A 24 4.73 -40.79 7.04
CA SER A 24 3.76 -40.96 5.94
C SER A 24 4.47 -41.43 4.69
N ARG A 25 4.95 -42.67 4.72
CA ARG A 25 5.47 -43.41 3.57
C ARG A 25 4.52 -44.56 3.29
N PHE A 26 3.51 -44.37 2.43
CA PHE A 26 2.64 -45.36 1.75
C PHE A 26 1.43 -44.53 1.25
N LEU A 27 1.16 -44.28 -0.02
CA LEU A 27 0.96 -45.18 -1.16
C LEU A 27 1.09 -44.36 -2.47
N LEU A 28 2.08 -44.70 -3.30
CA LEU A 28 2.07 -44.37 -4.72
C LEU A 28 1.38 -45.53 -5.45
N ALA A 29 0.12 -45.33 -5.80
CA ALA A 29 -0.63 -46.24 -6.67
C ALA A 29 -1.17 -45.46 -7.88
N THR A 30 -0.40 -45.56 -8.96
CA THR A 30 -0.80 -45.56 -10.37
C THR A 30 -2.27 -45.29 -10.70
N CYS A 31 -2.51 -44.26 -11.52
CA CYS A 31 -3.53 -44.31 -12.58
C CYS A 31 -3.16 -43.32 -13.69
N VAL A 32 -2.39 -43.81 -14.66
CA VAL A 32 -2.28 -43.21 -15.99
C VAL A 32 -3.56 -43.59 -16.74
N ALA A 33 -4.46 -42.63 -16.93
CA ALA A 33 -5.60 -42.79 -17.83
C ALA A 33 -5.61 -41.60 -18.80
N THR A 34 -5.14 -41.91 -20.01
CA THR A 34 -5.25 -41.14 -21.23
C THR A 34 -6.71 -40.87 -21.60
N THR A 35 -7.10 -39.60 -21.72
CA THR A 35 -8.29 -39.18 -22.48
C THR A 35 -7.95 -38.00 -23.37
N THR A 36 -7.51 -38.32 -24.59
CA THR A 36 -7.64 -37.44 -25.75
C THR A 36 -9.11 -37.24 -26.07
N VAL A 37 -9.65 -36.05 -25.81
CA VAL A 37 -10.93 -35.60 -26.38
C VAL A 37 -10.64 -34.50 -27.36
N ALA A 38 -10.83 -34.81 -28.64
CA ALA A 38 -10.89 -33.84 -29.72
C ALA A 38 -12.18 -33.02 -29.57
N PHE A 39 -12.07 -31.72 -29.29
CA PHE A 39 -13.17 -30.79 -29.39
C PHE A 39 -12.99 -29.92 -30.64
N VAL A 40 -13.62 -30.36 -31.72
CA VAL A 40 -13.90 -29.57 -32.92
C VAL A 40 -15.30 -28.99 -32.73
N LEU A 41 -15.43 -27.66 -32.75
CA LEU A 41 -16.60 -26.82 -33.11
C LEU A 41 -16.24 -25.42 -32.56
N GLY A 42 -16.04 -24.36 -33.35
CA GLY A 42 -16.90 -23.89 -34.43
C GLY A 42 -17.88 -22.86 -33.89
N LEU A 43 -17.42 -21.65 -33.54
CA LEU A 43 -18.31 -20.50 -33.30
C LEU A 43 -17.79 -19.24 -34.01
N ALA A 44 -18.61 -18.79 -34.96
CA ALA A 44 -18.49 -17.52 -35.65
C ALA A 44 -18.74 -16.35 -34.69
N CYS A 45 -17.79 -15.42 -34.59
CA CYS A 45 -18.02 -14.13 -33.95
C CYS A 45 -18.78 -13.21 -34.91
N LYS A 46 -20.03 -12.90 -34.55
CA LYS A 46 -20.82 -11.80 -35.10
C LYS A 46 -20.43 -10.53 -34.34
N SER A 47 -19.80 -9.57 -35.02
CA SER A 47 -19.44 -8.27 -34.46
C SER A 47 -20.68 -7.37 -34.38
N THR A 48 -21.19 -7.13 -33.18
CA THR A 48 -22.16 -6.07 -32.91
C THR A 48 -21.43 -4.83 -32.41
N THR A 49 -21.35 -3.80 -33.25
CA THR A 49 -20.98 -2.43 -32.88
C THR A 49 -22.06 -1.84 -31.97
N SER A 50 -21.71 -1.62 -30.70
CA SER A 50 -22.54 -0.89 -29.74
C SER A 50 -22.15 0.59 -29.78
N THR A 51 -23.09 1.42 -30.21
CA THR A 51 -22.97 2.88 -30.20
C THR A 51 -23.38 3.38 -28.81
N VAL A 52 -22.44 3.95 -28.05
CA VAL A 52 -22.73 4.61 -26.76
C VAL A 52 -23.06 6.09 -27.03
N PRO A 53 -24.22 6.60 -26.59
CA PRO A 53 -24.51 8.04 -26.61
C PRO A 53 -23.76 8.74 -25.46
N GLY A 54 -23.27 9.95 -25.76
CA GLY A 54 -22.34 10.69 -24.92
C GLY A 54 -22.90 11.18 -23.58
N ASP A 55 -21.97 11.24 -22.61
CA ASP A 55 -22.18 11.81 -21.29
C ASP A 55 -22.17 13.34 -21.33
N ALA A 56 -23.19 13.91 -20.68
CA ALA A 56 -23.29 15.31 -20.35
C ALA A 56 -22.51 15.61 -19.06
N THR A 57 -21.65 16.61 -19.11
CA THR A 57 -20.88 17.14 -17.98
C THR A 57 -21.80 17.92 -17.02
N PRO A 58 -21.84 17.62 -15.71
CA PRO A 58 -22.43 18.51 -14.71
C PRO A 58 -21.41 19.57 -14.23
N PRO A 59 -21.86 20.79 -13.87
CA PRO A 59 -20.98 21.86 -13.40
C PRO A 59 -20.49 21.60 -11.97
N SER A 60 -19.19 21.75 -11.77
CA SER A 60 -18.51 21.80 -10.47
C SER A 60 -18.91 23.08 -9.72
N ALA A 61 -19.52 22.93 -8.55
CA ALA A 61 -19.79 24.02 -7.62
C ALA A 61 -18.70 24.04 -6.55
N ALA A 62 -17.80 25.01 -6.64
CA ALA A 62 -16.81 25.29 -5.61
C ALA A 62 -17.50 25.96 -4.39
N ALA A 63 -17.36 25.35 -3.22
CA ALA A 63 -17.67 25.97 -1.93
C ALA A 63 -16.33 26.29 -1.25
N THR A 64 -16.02 27.58 -1.15
CA THR A 64 -14.92 28.10 -0.35
C THR A 64 -15.33 28.11 1.12
N VAL A 65 -14.58 27.45 1.98
CA VAL A 65 -14.67 27.59 3.44
C VAL A 65 -13.43 28.34 3.89
N ASP A 66 -13.64 29.57 4.35
CA ASP A 66 -12.63 30.40 5.00
C ASP A 66 -12.23 29.74 6.34
N HIS A 67 -10.93 29.57 6.57
CA HIS A 67 -10.38 29.17 7.87
C HIS A 67 -9.45 30.26 8.35
N ASP A 68 -9.83 30.88 9.46
CA ASP A 68 -9.10 31.94 10.14
C ASP A 68 -7.78 31.41 10.71
N GLU A 69 -6.68 32.08 10.37
CA GLU A 69 -5.35 31.87 10.92
C GLU A 69 -5.18 32.68 12.22
N ASP A 70 -5.16 31.99 13.37
CA ASP A 70 -4.65 32.54 14.62
C ASP A 70 -3.18 32.13 14.78
N GLY A 71 -2.30 33.13 14.78
CA GLY A 71 -0.86 32.98 14.91
C GLY A 71 -0.39 32.62 16.32
N ASP A 72 0.83 32.10 16.38
CA ASP A 72 1.65 32.15 17.59
C ASP A 72 3.12 32.37 17.19
N GLU A 73 3.60 33.58 17.49
CA GLU A 73 5.00 33.97 17.51
C GLU A 73 5.64 33.47 18.82
N SER A 74 6.62 32.58 18.75
CA SER A 74 7.64 32.53 19.81
C SER A 74 9.01 32.02 19.36
N HIS A 75 9.96 32.96 19.45
CA HIS A 75 11.35 32.86 19.94
C HIS A 75 12.09 31.52 19.73
N GLY A 76 13.24 31.45 19.04
CA GLY A 76 14.35 32.39 19.07
C GLY A 76 15.42 31.88 20.05
N GLU A 77 16.15 30.81 19.70
CA GLU A 77 17.36 30.41 20.42
C GLU A 77 18.41 29.95 19.40
N SER A 78 19.42 30.81 19.20
CA SER A 78 20.54 30.61 18.28
C SER A 78 21.63 29.82 18.98
N HIS A 79 21.79 28.56 18.61
CA HIS A 79 22.96 27.75 18.98
C HIS A 79 24.02 27.90 17.87
N GLU A 80 25.04 28.71 18.15
CA GLU A 80 26.27 28.77 17.36
C GLU A 80 27.07 27.48 17.58
N HIS A 81 27.01 26.54 16.64
CA HIS A 81 27.87 25.36 16.62
C HIS A 81 29.06 25.59 15.67
N GLY A 82 30.24 25.36 16.23
CA GLY A 82 31.54 25.67 15.66
C GLY A 82 31.79 25.07 14.28
N GLU A 83 32.35 25.93 13.44
CA GLU A 83 32.84 25.69 12.09
C GLU A 83 34.16 24.92 12.15
N ASP A 84 34.12 23.60 12.18
CA ASP A 84 35.30 22.75 11.92
C ASP A 84 34.82 21.46 11.22
N SER A 85 34.25 21.58 10.03
CA SER A 85 33.98 20.43 9.15
C SER A 85 34.73 20.59 7.84
N ASP A 86 35.73 19.72 7.72
CA ASP A 86 36.43 19.27 6.52
C ASP A 86 35.75 19.70 5.21
N HIS A 87 36.47 20.50 4.42
CA HIS A 87 36.12 20.83 3.04
C HIS A 87 36.09 19.55 2.19
N LEU A 88 34.98 18.82 2.24
CA LEU A 88 34.59 17.92 1.17
C LEU A 88 34.48 18.78 -0.09
N ASP A 89 35.34 18.48 -1.05
CA ASP A 89 35.42 19.17 -2.33
C ASP A 89 34.02 19.27 -2.93
N ALA A 90 33.46 20.49 -2.98
CA ALA A 90 32.12 20.74 -3.50
C ALA A 90 31.95 20.18 -4.93
N ARG A 91 33.06 20.01 -5.66
CA ARG A 91 33.09 19.42 -6.99
C ARG A 91 32.84 17.91 -6.98
N ALA A 92 33.22 17.20 -5.92
CA ALA A 92 32.90 15.78 -5.73
C ALA A 92 31.43 15.57 -5.35
N LEU A 93 30.84 16.50 -4.58
CA LEU A 93 29.40 16.48 -4.28
C LEU A 93 28.55 16.81 -5.52
N LEU A 94 29.00 17.75 -6.37
CA LEU A 94 28.36 18.08 -7.65
C LEU A 94 28.39 16.92 -8.66
N ALA A 95 29.34 15.99 -8.55
CA ALA A 95 29.40 14.80 -9.40
C ALA A 95 28.43 13.68 -8.97
N LEU A 96 27.88 13.75 -7.76
CA LEU A 96 26.82 12.88 -7.27
C LEU A 96 25.42 13.45 -7.54
N VAL A 97 25.32 14.73 -7.94
CA VAL A 97 24.06 15.32 -8.36
C VAL A 97 23.70 14.70 -9.71
N PRO A 98 22.58 13.95 -9.81
CA PRO A 98 22.16 13.36 -11.08
C PRO A 98 22.04 14.48 -12.13
N PRO A 99 22.41 14.22 -13.40
CA PRO A 99 22.35 15.24 -14.44
C PRO A 99 20.95 15.87 -14.49
N PRO A 100 20.84 17.16 -14.84
CA PRO A 100 19.55 17.82 -14.94
C PRO A 100 18.65 16.99 -15.84
N ARG A 101 17.52 16.54 -15.28
CA ARG A 101 16.51 15.80 -16.03
C ARG A 101 16.07 16.69 -17.19
N ASP A 102 15.93 16.10 -18.38
CA ASP A 102 15.37 16.79 -19.54
C ASP A 102 14.08 17.50 -19.13
N GLU A 103 13.98 18.80 -19.44
CA GLU A 103 12.85 19.63 -19.05
C GLU A 103 11.53 19.05 -19.60
N ALA A 104 11.58 18.51 -20.83
CA ALA A 104 10.42 17.88 -21.44
C ALA A 104 10.02 16.60 -20.69
N ALA A 105 10.97 15.74 -20.34
CA ALA A 105 10.71 14.56 -19.51
C ALA A 105 10.14 14.92 -18.12
N THR A 106 10.67 15.98 -17.48
CA THR A 106 10.19 16.46 -16.18
C THR A 106 8.75 16.96 -16.27
N LYS A 107 8.43 17.76 -17.29
CA LYS A 107 7.05 18.23 -17.52
C LYS A 107 6.10 17.08 -17.83
N ALA A 108 6.54 16.10 -18.62
CA ALA A 108 5.74 14.91 -18.91
C ALA A 108 5.45 14.09 -17.64
N PHE A 109 6.46 13.90 -16.78
CA PHE A 109 6.29 13.25 -15.49
C PHE A 109 5.29 13.99 -14.60
N MET A 110 5.47 15.29 -14.40
CA MET A 110 4.56 16.10 -13.57
C MET A 110 3.12 16.07 -14.09
N LYS A 111 2.94 16.16 -15.42
CA LYS A 111 1.63 16.02 -16.05
C LYS A 111 0.99 14.66 -15.77
N GLY A 112 1.77 13.58 -15.88
CA GLY A 112 1.29 12.23 -15.58
C GLY A 112 0.90 12.04 -14.11
N VAL A 113 1.62 12.67 -13.18
CA VAL A 113 1.27 12.67 -11.76
C VAL A 113 -0.06 13.39 -11.53
N SER A 114 -0.22 14.62 -12.04
CA SER A 114 -1.48 15.37 -11.92
C SER A 114 -2.68 14.62 -12.51
N GLU A 115 -2.52 14.03 -13.70
CA GLU A 115 -3.59 13.23 -14.33
C GLU A 115 -3.96 12.00 -13.51
N ALA A 116 -2.97 11.30 -12.95
CA ALA A 116 -3.22 10.12 -12.12
C ALA A 116 -3.92 10.46 -10.80
N LEU A 117 -3.57 11.59 -10.18
CA LEU A 117 -4.19 12.03 -8.92
C LEU A 117 -5.55 12.70 -9.14
N GLY A 118 -5.86 13.15 -10.36
CA GLY A 118 -7.03 13.97 -10.64
C GLY A 118 -6.95 15.38 -10.06
N GLU A 119 -5.74 15.83 -9.73
CA GLU A 119 -5.46 17.09 -9.03
C GLU A 119 -4.61 18.03 -9.88
N ASP A 120 -4.71 19.34 -9.62
CA ASP A 120 -3.88 20.34 -10.29
C ASP A 120 -2.49 20.49 -9.64
N CYS A 121 -1.60 21.27 -10.26
CA CYS A 121 -0.25 21.46 -9.75
C CYS A 121 -0.21 22.09 -8.34
N LYS A 122 -1.20 22.88 -7.94
CA LYS A 122 -1.21 23.55 -6.63
C LYS A 122 -1.36 22.54 -5.50
N TYR A 123 -2.02 21.42 -5.74
CA TYR A 123 -2.19 20.36 -4.74
C TYR A 123 -0.86 19.92 -4.10
N CYS A 124 0.22 19.88 -4.89
CA CYS A 124 1.58 19.54 -4.42
C CYS A 124 2.53 20.75 -4.32
N HIS A 125 2.25 21.86 -5.00
CA HIS A 125 3.19 23.00 -5.10
C HIS A 125 2.71 24.29 -4.42
N GLU A 126 1.63 24.24 -3.65
CA GLU A 126 1.26 25.36 -2.79
C GLU A 126 2.31 25.56 -1.68
N GLU A 127 2.56 26.83 -1.30
CA GLU A 127 3.49 27.19 -0.22
C GLU A 127 2.97 26.82 1.19
N SER A 128 1.80 26.19 1.27
CA SER A 128 1.24 25.66 2.52
C SER A 128 2.03 24.44 3.01
N GLU A 129 1.95 24.15 4.31
CA GLU A 129 2.52 22.91 4.86
C GLU A 129 1.87 21.67 4.23
N ARG A 130 0.56 21.75 3.95
CA ARG A 130 -0.19 20.71 3.25
C ARG A 130 0.38 20.43 1.86
N GLY A 131 0.63 21.46 1.06
CA GLY A 131 1.26 21.32 -0.27
C GLY A 131 2.63 20.66 -0.19
N ARG A 132 3.49 21.13 0.73
CA ARG A 132 4.81 20.52 0.98
C ARG A 132 4.72 19.05 1.39
N HIS A 133 3.77 18.70 2.25
CA HIS A 133 3.56 17.32 2.69
C HIS A 133 3.16 16.42 1.51
N HIS A 134 2.20 16.83 0.67
CA HIS A 134 1.84 16.06 -0.53
C HIS A 134 3.00 15.92 -1.52
N SER A 135 3.81 16.98 -1.70
CA SER A 135 5.01 16.89 -2.53
C SER A 135 6.02 15.87 -2.01
N ARG A 136 6.27 15.85 -0.69
CA ARG A 136 7.15 14.85 -0.07
C ARG A 136 6.62 13.43 -0.26
N ILE A 137 5.32 13.20 -0.08
CA ILE A 137 4.68 11.90 -0.32
C ILE A 137 4.83 11.50 -1.80
N ALA A 138 4.58 12.41 -2.73
CA ALA A 138 4.68 12.12 -4.16
C ALA A 138 6.12 11.76 -4.58
N VAL A 139 7.12 12.48 -4.07
CA VAL A 139 8.54 12.17 -4.29
C VAL A 139 8.88 10.82 -3.67
N TRP A 140 8.46 10.58 -2.43
CA TRP A 140 8.69 9.29 -1.75
C TRP A 140 8.07 8.13 -2.54
N MET A 141 6.85 8.27 -3.03
CA MET A 141 6.17 7.25 -3.85
C MET A 141 6.91 7.00 -5.16
N ALA A 142 7.36 8.05 -5.83
CA ALA A 142 8.12 7.92 -7.07
C ALA A 142 9.43 7.15 -6.84
N GLU A 143 10.19 7.56 -5.83
CA GLU A 143 11.53 7.04 -5.58
C GLU A 143 11.52 5.68 -4.89
N ASN A 144 10.56 5.39 -4.02
CA ASN A 144 10.57 4.21 -3.16
C ASN A 144 9.52 3.16 -3.54
N PHE A 145 8.55 3.51 -4.40
CA PHE A 145 7.49 2.59 -4.79
C PHE A 145 7.47 2.32 -6.30
N SER A 146 7.22 3.33 -7.13
CA SER A 146 7.05 3.09 -8.57
C SER A 146 8.29 2.52 -9.25
N ASP A 147 9.47 2.90 -8.77
CA ASP A 147 10.75 2.42 -9.32
C ASP A 147 11.09 0.98 -8.90
N PHE A 148 10.50 0.49 -7.80
CA PHE A 148 10.81 -0.81 -7.20
C PHE A 148 9.72 -1.85 -7.38
N VAL A 149 8.53 -1.44 -7.81
CA VAL A 149 7.36 -2.31 -7.96
C VAL A 149 7.01 -2.45 -9.43
N SER A 150 6.77 -3.68 -9.85
CA SER A 150 6.28 -4.02 -11.18
C SER A 150 4.96 -4.74 -11.08
N ARG A 151 4.13 -4.61 -12.12
CA ARG A 151 2.98 -5.51 -12.31
C ARG A 151 3.50 -6.95 -12.38
N SER A 152 2.66 -7.92 -12.03
CA SER A 152 2.99 -9.35 -12.19
C SER A 152 3.38 -9.76 -13.63
N THR A 153 3.05 -8.93 -14.62
CA THR A 153 3.48 -9.08 -16.04
C THR A 153 4.90 -8.58 -16.31
N GLY A 154 5.56 -7.96 -15.33
CA GLY A 154 6.88 -7.30 -15.46
C GLY A 154 6.82 -5.86 -15.99
N ALA A 155 5.62 -5.30 -16.25
CA ALA A 155 5.48 -3.92 -16.67
C ALA A 155 5.69 -2.96 -15.47
N PRO A 156 6.31 -1.77 -15.67
CA PRO A 156 6.48 -0.81 -14.59
C PRO A 156 5.11 -0.31 -14.08
N VAL A 157 5.04 -0.02 -12.79
CA VAL A 157 3.88 0.61 -12.17
C VAL A 157 3.89 2.10 -12.46
N THR A 158 2.73 2.65 -12.80
CA THR A 158 2.50 4.08 -12.98
C THR A 158 1.59 4.59 -11.87
N CYS A 159 1.62 5.89 -11.60
CA CYS A 159 0.72 6.52 -10.62
C CYS A 159 -0.76 6.17 -10.90
N ASN A 160 -1.14 6.09 -12.18
CA ASN A 160 -2.52 5.84 -12.60
C ASN A 160 -2.99 4.39 -12.36
N ASP A 161 -2.08 3.44 -12.16
CA ASP A 161 -2.45 2.05 -11.86
C ASP A 161 -3.22 1.95 -10.54
N CYS A 162 -2.87 2.81 -9.59
CA CYS A 162 -3.46 2.81 -8.25
C CYS A 162 -4.38 4.00 -8.02
N HIS A 163 -4.01 5.20 -8.48
CA HIS A 163 -4.77 6.42 -8.18
C HIS A 163 -6.00 6.61 -9.06
N GLN A 164 -5.96 6.20 -10.34
CA GLN A 164 -7.11 6.20 -11.25
C GLN A 164 -7.92 7.53 -11.30
N GLY A 165 -7.26 8.67 -11.12
CA GLY A 165 -7.87 10.00 -11.07
C GLY A 165 -8.30 10.46 -9.67
N HIS A 166 -7.79 9.82 -8.61
CA HIS A 166 -8.10 10.15 -7.22
C HIS A 166 -6.82 10.35 -6.39
N ASP A 167 -6.83 11.35 -5.51
CA ASP A 167 -5.71 11.69 -4.62
C ASP A 167 -5.49 10.69 -3.46
N HIS A 168 -6.38 9.70 -3.32
CA HIS A 168 -6.37 8.71 -2.26
C HIS A 168 -6.56 7.30 -2.84
N LEU A 169 -5.76 6.34 -2.35
CA LEU A 169 -5.75 4.95 -2.84
C LEU A 169 -7.02 4.18 -2.49
N LEU A 170 -7.66 4.51 -1.37
CA LEU A 170 -8.80 3.75 -0.86
C LEU A 170 -10.11 4.39 -1.31
N PRO A 171 -11.11 3.64 -1.78
CA PRO A 171 -12.45 4.18 -1.98
C PRO A 171 -12.92 4.90 -0.71
N ARG A 172 -13.29 6.17 -0.82
CA ARG A 172 -13.82 6.95 0.32
C ARG A 172 -15.22 6.49 0.72
N ASP A 173 -15.98 5.95 -0.24
CA ASP A 173 -17.32 5.43 0.00
C ASP A 173 -17.26 4.15 0.85
N GLU A 174 -17.96 4.16 1.98
CA GLU A 174 -18.01 3.03 2.89
C GLU A 174 -18.69 1.80 2.26
N ASN A 175 -19.55 2.00 1.25
CA ASN A 175 -20.24 0.93 0.53
C ASN A 175 -19.26 0.08 -0.29
N ASP A 176 -18.34 0.72 -1.02
CA ASP A 176 -17.32 0.02 -1.83
C ASP A 176 -16.36 -0.78 -0.96
N ARG A 177 -16.14 -0.35 0.28
CA ARG A 177 -15.22 -1.01 1.22
C ARG A 177 -15.83 -2.23 1.90
N SER A 178 -17.15 -2.39 1.87
CA SER A 178 -17.83 -3.52 2.52
C SER A 178 -17.56 -4.85 1.80
N GLU A 179 -17.42 -4.82 0.47
CA GLU A 179 -17.15 -6.00 -0.35
C GLU A 179 -15.73 -6.55 -0.14
N LEU A 180 -14.78 -5.71 0.27
CA LEU A 180 -13.38 -6.09 0.47
C LEU A 180 -13.11 -6.82 1.79
N ALA A 181 -14.04 -6.77 2.76
CA ALA A 181 -13.81 -7.31 4.10
C ALA A 181 -13.47 -8.82 4.14
N GLY A 182 -13.86 -9.59 3.12
CA GLY A 182 -13.60 -11.03 3.02
C GLY A 182 -12.31 -11.44 2.29
N VAL A 183 -11.60 -10.52 1.63
CA VAL A 183 -10.54 -10.90 0.68
C VAL A 183 -9.31 -11.52 1.36
N LEU A 184 -8.98 -11.12 2.59
CA LEU A 184 -7.79 -11.61 3.31
C LEU A 184 -7.76 -13.12 3.54
N VAL A 185 -8.93 -13.75 3.63
CA VAL A 185 -9.10 -15.16 4.02
C VAL A 185 -9.90 -15.99 3.01
N ALA A 186 -10.34 -15.39 1.90
CA ALA A 186 -11.18 -16.04 0.91
C ALA A 186 -10.55 -17.31 0.31
N ASP A 187 -9.21 -17.35 0.22
CA ASP A 187 -8.45 -18.47 -0.34
C ASP A 187 -8.17 -19.60 0.67
N ILE A 188 -8.56 -19.46 1.94
CA ILE A 188 -8.21 -20.38 3.05
C ILE A 188 -9.42 -20.73 3.94
N ALA A 189 -10.65 -20.55 3.45
CA ALA A 189 -11.85 -20.53 4.29
C ALA A 189 -12.03 -21.77 5.21
N ASP A 190 -11.48 -22.94 4.86
CA ASP A 190 -11.65 -24.19 5.62
C ASP A 190 -10.42 -24.64 6.42
N ASP A 191 -9.29 -23.91 6.38
CA ASP A 191 -8.08 -24.25 7.14
C ASP A 191 -7.78 -23.21 8.22
N SER A 192 -8.28 -23.49 9.43
CA SER A 192 -8.13 -22.60 10.59
C SER A 192 -6.67 -22.36 10.98
N GLU A 193 -5.75 -23.29 10.71
CA GLU A 193 -4.33 -23.12 11.04
C GLU A 193 -3.64 -22.24 10.01
N ALA A 194 -3.95 -22.41 8.73
CA ALA A 194 -3.45 -21.53 7.68
C ALA A 194 -4.01 -20.10 7.82
N ILE A 195 -5.27 -19.93 8.24
CA ILE A 195 -5.83 -18.60 8.58
C ILE A 195 -5.03 -17.96 9.73
N LYS A 196 -4.81 -18.68 10.84
CA LYS A 196 -4.03 -18.14 11.98
C LYS A 196 -2.60 -17.78 11.58
N ALA A 197 -1.95 -18.62 10.79
CA ALA A 197 -0.60 -18.38 10.30
C ALA A 197 -0.54 -17.10 9.44
N ARG A 198 -1.52 -16.90 8.56
CA ARG A 198 -1.63 -15.68 7.76
C ARG A 198 -1.87 -14.44 8.63
N MET A 199 -2.83 -14.51 9.56
CA MET A 199 -3.10 -13.39 10.47
C MET A 199 -1.88 -13.04 11.32
N LYS A 200 -1.16 -14.04 11.82
CA LYS A 200 0.11 -13.83 12.52
C LYS A 200 1.14 -13.12 11.63
N GLY A 201 1.31 -13.55 10.38
CA GLY A 201 2.23 -12.90 9.45
C GLY A 201 1.89 -11.43 9.18
N ILE A 202 0.60 -11.09 9.13
CA ILE A 202 0.12 -9.71 8.98
C ILE A 202 0.42 -8.90 10.25
N SER A 203 0.07 -9.43 11.42
CA SER A 203 0.37 -8.81 12.72
C SER A 203 1.86 -8.55 12.92
N ASP A 204 2.71 -9.54 12.61
CA ASP A 204 4.16 -9.40 12.71
C ASP A 204 4.69 -8.34 11.74
N ALA A 205 4.16 -8.30 10.51
CA ALA A 205 4.57 -7.32 9.50
C ALA A 205 4.19 -5.87 9.83
N LEU A 206 3.06 -5.68 10.51
CA LEU A 206 2.55 -4.37 10.91
C LEU A 206 2.99 -3.98 12.34
N GLY A 207 3.50 -4.92 13.13
CA GLY A 207 3.82 -4.71 14.54
C GLY A 207 2.58 -4.39 15.40
N VAL A 208 1.45 -5.06 15.13
CA VAL A 208 0.17 -4.81 15.81
C VAL A 208 -0.48 -6.08 16.33
N ASP A 209 -1.31 -5.93 17.35
CA ASP A 209 -2.14 -6.99 17.92
C ASP A 209 -3.45 -7.20 17.13
N CYS A 210 -4.17 -8.29 17.44
CA CYS A 210 -5.40 -8.66 16.73
C CYS A 210 -6.52 -7.62 16.81
N ASP A 211 -6.64 -6.92 17.94
CA ASP A 211 -7.65 -5.89 18.19
C ASP A 211 -7.42 -4.61 17.39
N TYR A 212 -6.25 -4.45 16.77
CA TYR A 212 -5.99 -3.37 15.82
C TYR A 212 -6.88 -3.48 14.57
N CYS A 213 -7.14 -4.71 14.11
CA CYS A 213 -7.94 -4.99 12.91
C CYS A 213 -9.29 -5.65 13.23
N HIS A 214 -9.45 -6.34 14.35
CA HIS A 214 -10.67 -7.07 14.66
C HIS A 214 -11.41 -6.49 15.86
N ASP A 215 -12.73 -6.48 15.79
CA ASP A 215 -13.55 -6.41 16.99
C ASP A 215 -13.54 -7.79 17.66
N LEU A 216 -12.82 -7.92 18.77
CA LEU A 216 -12.69 -9.19 19.49
C LEU A 216 -14.03 -9.68 20.08
N SER A 217 -15.04 -8.80 20.17
CA SER A 217 -16.40 -9.16 20.59
C SER A 217 -17.28 -9.61 19.43
N ASP A 218 -16.96 -9.20 18.20
CA ASP A 218 -17.73 -9.52 16.99
C ASP A 218 -16.86 -9.50 15.72
N PHE A 219 -16.22 -10.64 15.43
CA PHE A 219 -15.38 -10.82 14.25
C PHE A 219 -16.13 -10.72 12.91
N SER A 220 -17.47 -10.69 12.92
CA SER A 220 -18.26 -10.50 11.69
C SER A 220 -18.30 -9.05 11.24
N LYS A 221 -17.95 -8.11 12.13
CA LYS A 221 -17.91 -6.67 11.83
C LYS A 221 -16.50 -6.27 11.40
N PRO A 222 -16.28 -5.98 10.11
CA PRO A 222 -14.99 -5.47 9.70
C PRO A 222 -14.74 -4.10 10.32
N THR A 223 -13.55 -3.91 10.88
CA THR A 223 -13.10 -2.59 11.33
C THR A 223 -12.59 -1.77 10.15
N ARG A 224 -12.32 -0.48 10.37
CA ARG A 224 -11.65 0.37 9.36
C ARG A 224 -10.32 -0.23 8.91
N ASN A 225 -9.49 -0.69 9.86
CA ASN A 225 -8.15 -1.22 9.59
C ASN A 225 -8.19 -2.56 8.85
N GLN A 226 -9.13 -3.44 9.20
CA GLN A 226 -9.33 -4.68 8.43
C GLN A 226 -9.66 -4.39 6.97
N ARG A 227 -10.53 -3.41 6.68
CA ARG A 227 -10.84 -3.02 5.30
C ARG A 227 -9.63 -2.49 4.54
N ILE A 228 -8.76 -1.72 5.21
CA ILE A 228 -7.50 -1.23 4.63
C ILE A 228 -6.57 -2.41 4.33
N ALA A 229 -6.35 -3.30 5.29
CA ALA A 229 -5.50 -4.46 5.10
C ALA A 229 -6.01 -5.38 3.97
N SER A 230 -7.33 -5.59 3.88
CA SER A 230 -7.92 -6.33 2.76
C SER A 230 -7.69 -5.68 1.41
N TYR A 231 -7.88 -4.36 1.32
CA TYR A 231 -7.58 -3.63 0.09
C TYR A 231 -6.11 -3.77 -0.28
N MET A 232 -5.19 -3.52 0.65
CA MET A 232 -3.75 -3.62 0.39
C MET A 232 -3.36 -5.02 -0.06
N LYS A 233 -3.96 -6.07 0.52
CA LYS A 233 -3.72 -7.44 0.07
C LYS A 233 -4.18 -7.65 -1.38
N ALA A 234 -5.44 -7.33 -1.65
CA ALA A 234 -6.10 -7.60 -2.92
C ALA A 234 -5.51 -6.79 -4.09
N GLU A 235 -5.25 -5.51 -3.83
CA GLU A 235 -4.92 -4.54 -4.87
C GLU A 235 -3.41 -4.32 -4.99
N LEU A 236 -2.65 -4.52 -3.91
CA LEU A 236 -1.21 -4.30 -3.93
C LEU A 236 -0.44 -5.63 -3.90
N VAL A 237 -0.53 -6.36 -2.79
CA VAL A 237 0.29 -7.57 -2.56
C VAL A 237 0.04 -8.65 -3.62
N ASP A 238 -1.21 -8.85 -4.02
CA ASP A 238 -1.56 -9.92 -4.97
C ASP A 238 -1.29 -9.57 -6.43
N LYS A 239 -1.20 -8.28 -6.78
CA LYS A 239 -1.09 -7.83 -8.17
C LYS A 239 0.32 -7.43 -8.58
N TYR A 240 1.19 -7.13 -7.61
CA TYR A 240 2.52 -6.61 -7.86
C TYR A 240 3.65 -7.48 -7.33
N THR A 241 4.82 -7.34 -7.95
CA THR A 241 6.07 -7.97 -7.56
C THR A 241 7.14 -6.90 -7.39
N LEU A 242 8.18 -7.21 -6.62
CA LEU A 242 9.38 -6.38 -6.54
C LEU A 242 10.16 -6.43 -7.87
N ALA A 243 11.11 -5.52 -8.04
CA ALA A 243 11.95 -5.42 -9.24
C ALA A 243 12.75 -6.71 -9.54
N ASP A 244 13.04 -7.53 -8.53
CA ASP A 244 13.70 -8.83 -8.69
C ASP A 244 12.73 -9.98 -9.05
N GLY A 245 11.44 -9.66 -9.20
CA GLY A 245 10.36 -10.61 -9.49
C GLY A 245 9.82 -11.36 -8.27
N SER A 246 10.35 -11.12 -7.07
CA SER A 246 9.80 -11.69 -5.84
C SER A 246 8.44 -11.07 -5.49
N PRO A 247 7.54 -11.79 -4.80
CA PRO A 247 6.21 -11.26 -4.46
C PRO A 247 6.34 -10.07 -3.51
N LEU A 248 5.50 -9.05 -3.71
CA LEU A 248 5.33 -7.99 -2.73
C LEU A 248 4.76 -8.61 -1.44
N THR A 249 5.22 -8.15 -0.26
CA THR A 249 4.71 -8.64 1.02
C THR A 249 4.48 -7.48 1.98
N CYS A 250 3.57 -7.66 2.95
CA CYS A 250 3.33 -6.66 3.99
C CYS A 250 4.63 -6.28 4.70
N GLN A 251 5.46 -7.27 5.04
CA GLN A 251 6.74 -7.08 5.72
C GLN A 251 7.74 -6.25 4.89
N GLY A 252 7.75 -6.44 3.56
CA GLY A 252 8.67 -5.75 2.67
C GLY A 252 8.53 -4.23 2.74
N CYS A 253 7.30 -3.74 2.92
CA CYS A 253 7.01 -2.31 3.04
C CYS A 253 6.91 -1.84 4.49
N HIS A 254 6.17 -2.56 5.35
CA HIS A 254 5.83 -2.08 6.69
C HIS A 254 6.94 -2.29 7.73
N GLN A 255 7.77 -3.33 7.56
CA GLN A 255 8.94 -3.58 8.42
C GLN A 255 8.64 -3.54 9.95
N GLY A 256 7.47 -4.04 10.36
CA GLY A 256 7.03 -4.08 11.75
C GLY A 256 6.34 -2.80 12.24
N LYS A 257 5.89 -1.91 11.33
CA LYS A 257 5.17 -0.68 11.66
C LYS A 257 3.90 -0.54 10.81
N ALA A 258 2.77 -0.28 11.46
CA ALA A 258 1.48 -0.17 10.78
C ALA A 258 1.41 1.04 9.83
N GLU A 259 2.14 2.10 10.17
CA GLU A 259 2.33 3.27 9.33
C GLU A 259 3.64 3.12 8.57
N ILE A 260 3.59 3.30 7.25
CA ILE A 260 4.79 3.45 6.44
C ILE A 260 5.35 4.82 6.80
N ILE A 261 6.47 4.84 7.51
CA ILE A 261 7.10 6.09 7.96
C ILE A 261 7.42 6.92 6.72
N GLU A 262 6.95 8.17 6.69
CA GLU A 262 7.59 9.19 5.86
C GLU A 262 9.09 9.16 6.17
N GLY A 263 9.91 8.80 5.19
CA GLY A 263 11.36 8.88 5.33
C GLY A 263 11.79 10.30 5.72
#